data_AF-A0A0C1HAQ6-F1
#
_entry.id   AF-A0A0C1HAQ6-F1
#
_cell.length_a   1.000
_cell.length_b   1.000
_cell.length_c   1.000
_cell.angle_alpha   90.00
_cell.angle_beta   90.00
_cell.angle_gamma   90.00
#
_symmetry.space_group_name_H-M   'P 1'
#
loop_
_entity.id
_entity.type
_entity.pdbx_description
1 polymer ?
#
loop_
_entity_poly.entity_id
_entity_poly.type
_entity_poly.pdbx_seq_one_letter_code
_entity_poly.pdbx_strand_id
1 'polypeptide(L)'
;MPMKLFIQPLTNLLTRIRYPTSLPEEVATDLGINISNTLNFQEFISLLTNPHCRPSKLSRFMPREQAENLFQTAIRKECFKQHSLFFYHFNGGWMEFMLQFDEKARLRRIYIKHKDLKQKYEISIS
;
A
#
# COMPACT_ATOMS: atom_id res chain seq x y z
N MET A 1 -6.89 30.67 -31.84
CA MET A 1 -6.31 30.69 -30.48
C MET A 1 -7.44 30.56 -29.47
N PRO A 2 -7.48 29.54 -28.61
CA PRO A 2 -8.32 29.58 -27.42
C PRO A 2 -7.50 29.65 -26.13
N MET A 3 -7.98 30.51 -25.23
CA MET A 3 -7.49 30.80 -23.89
C MET A 3 -7.36 29.55 -23.02
N LYS A 4 -6.18 29.34 -22.42
CA LYS A 4 -6.02 28.50 -21.23
C LYS A 4 -6.50 29.30 -20.02
N LEU A 5 -7.74 29.06 -19.56
CA LEU A 5 -8.22 29.61 -18.30
C LEU A 5 -8.03 28.57 -17.18
N PHE A 6 -7.36 29.03 -16.13
CA PHE A 6 -6.97 28.30 -14.93
C PHE A 6 -8.17 27.69 -14.20
N ILE A 7 -8.36 26.37 -14.31
CA ILE A 7 -9.27 25.59 -13.46
C ILE A 7 -8.51 24.35 -12.99
N GLN A 8 -7.57 24.52 -12.07
CA GLN A 8 -6.81 23.41 -11.47
C GLN A 8 -6.84 23.32 -9.93
N PRO A 9 -7.13 24.37 -9.13
CA PRO A 9 -7.06 24.21 -7.67
C PRO A 9 -8.32 23.59 -7.03
N LEU A 10 -9.52 23.76 -7.62
CA LEU A 10 -10.78 23.31 -6.99
C LEU A 10 -11.11 21.83 -7.20
N THR A 11 -10.69 21.23 -8.32
CA THR A 11 -10.92 19.80 -8.59
C THR A 11 -10.16 18.93 -7.58
N ASN A 12 -8.96 19.34 -7.18
CA ASN A 12 -8.09 18.62 -6.24
C ASN A 12 -8.66 18.54 -4.81
N LEU A 13 -9.41 19.55 -4.37
CA LEU A 13 -10.06 19.57 -3.06
C LEU A 13 -11.28 18.63 -3.02
N LEU A 14 -12.07 18.55 -4.10
CA LEU A 14 -13.22 17.65 -4.19
C LEU A 14 -12.81 16.18 -4.39
N THR A 15 -11.70 15.92 -5.10
CA THR A 15 -11.14 14.56 -5.19
C THR A 15 -10.60 14.06 -3.85
N ARG A 16 -10.06 14.93 -2.98
CA ARG A 16 -9.62 14.53 -1.63
C ARG A 16 -10.77 14.14 -0.71
N ILE A 17 -11.95 14.73 -0.89
CA ILE A 17 -13.17 14.34 -0.16
C ILE A 17 -13.74 13.02 -0.69
N ARG A 18 -13.58 12.74 -1.99
CA ARG A 18 -14.12 11.53 -2.63
C ARG A 18 -13.15 10.34 -2.64
N TYR A 19 -11.85 10.60 -2.58
CA TYR A 19 -10.73 9.65 -2.62
C TYR A 19 -9.54 10.22 -1.83
N PRO A 20 -9.49 10.05 -0.50
CA PRO A 20 -8.31 10.46 0.26
C PRO A 20 -7.10 9.73 -0.32
N THR A 21 -6.16 10.48 -0.88
CA THR A 21 -4.93 9.92 -1.44
C THR A 21 -3.99 9.61 -0.29
N SER A 22 -3.68 8.33 -0.10
CA SER A 22 -2.63 7.85 0.78
C SER A 22 -1.27 8.39 0.35
N LEU A 23 -0.39 8.61 1.32
CA LEU A 23 1.00 9.00 1.09
C LEU A 23 1.93 7.78 1.23
N PRO A 24 3.00 7.69 0.41
CA PRO A 24 4.03 6.65 0.58
C PRO A 24 4.56 6.56 2.01
N GLU A 25 4.70 7.69 2.70
CA GLU A 25 5.20 7.81 4.08
C GLU A 25 4.27 7.17 5.10
N GLU A 26 2.96 7.30 4.92
CA GLU A 26 1.96 6.68 5.79
C GLU A 26 2.06 5.15 5.69
N VAL A 27 2.09 4.63 4.46
CA VAL A 27 2.19 3.19 4.21
C VAL A 27 3.56 2.64 4.63
N ALA A 28 4.64 3.39 4.39
CA ALA A 28 5.97 3.01 4.86
C ALA A 28 6.02 2.94 6.39
N THR A 29 5.39 3.89 7.09
CA THR A 29 5.29 3.90 8.54
C THR A 29 4.54 2.68 9.06
N ASP A 30 3.41 2.32 8.44
CA ASP A 30 2.62 1.13 8.77
C ASP A 30 3.43 -0.16 8.61
N LEU A 31 4.27 -0.23 7.57
CA LEU A 31 5.15 -1.36 7.29
C LEU A 31 6.46 -1.33 8.12
N GLY A 32 6.76 -0.22 8.80
CA GLY A 32 8.02 -0.02 9.51
C GLY A 32 9.23 0.11 8.57
N ILE A 33 9.02 0.67 7.39
CA ILE A 33 10.07 0.95 6.40
C ILE A 33 10.49 2.40 6.60
N ASN A 34 11.78 2.63 6.78
CA ASN A 34 12.32 3.98 6.87
C ASN A 34 12.52 4.54 5.45
N ILE A 35 11.79 5.59 5.12
CA ILE A 35 11.91 6.29 3.83
C ILE A 35 12.18 7.78 4.03
N SER A 36 12.85 8.41 3.06
CA SER A 36 12.95 9.86 2.98
C SER A 36 11.61 10.45 2.53
N ASN A 37 11.22 11.61 3.09
CA ASN A 37 9.95 12.34 2.83
C ASN A 37 9.81 12.93 1.41
N THR A 38 10.42 12.31 0.40
CA THR A 38 10.48 12.80 -0.98
C THR A 38 10.19 11.72 -2.01
N LEU A 39 9.87 10.50 -1.61
CA LEU A 39 9.62 9.41 -2.56
C LEU A 39 8.29 9.65 -3.26
N ASN A 40 8.33 9.69 -4.59
CA ASN A 40 7.11 9.61 -5.38
C ASN A 40 6.58 8.16 -5.40
N PHE A 41 5.35 7.99 -5.87
CA PHE A 41 4.69 6.69 -5.87
C PHE A 41 5.44 5.59 -6.64
N GLN A 42 6.09 5.92 -7.77
CA GLN A 42 6.82 4.93 -8.56
C GLN A 42 8.12 4.48 -7.88
N GLU A 43 8.82 5.43 -7.24
CA GLU A 43 9.99 5.12 -6.42
C GLU A 43 9.60 4.27 -5.22
N PHE A 44 8.44 4.52 -4.62
CA PHE A 44 7.92 3.71 -3.52
C PHE A 44 7.61 2.28 -3.94
N ILE A 45 6.97 2.06 -5.09
CA ILE A 45 6.75 0.71 -5.63
C ILE A 45 8.09 0.01 -5.90
N SER A 46 9.05 0.73 -6.49
CA SER A 46 10.40 0.20 -6.76
C SER A 46 11.12 -0.19 -5.47
N LEU A 47 10.97 0.59 -4.40
CA LEU A 47 11.50 0.30 -3.08
C LEU A 47 10.85 -0.95 -2.47
N LEU A 48 9.52 -1.04 -2.48
CA LEU A 48 8.79 -2.19 -1.92
C LEU A 48 9.06 -3.50 -2.66
N THR A 49 9.38 -3.41 -3.94
CA THR A 49 9.76 -4.56 -4.77
C THR A 49 11.25 -4.88 -4.69
N ASN A 50 12.07 -4.06 -4.04
CA ASN A 50 13.48 -4.37 -3.82
C ASN A 50 13.62 -5.53 -2.81
N PRO A 51 14.32 -6.63 -3.14
CA PRO A 51 14.48 -7.77 -2.24
C PRO A 51 15.23 -7.45 -0.93
N HIS A 52 15.96 -6.32 -0.89
CA HIS A 52 16.65 -5.83 0.31
C HIS A 52 15.76 -4.96 1.19
N CYS A 53 14.61 -4.49 0.69
CA CYS A 53 13.63 -3.77 1.48
C CYS A 53 12.73 -4.77 2.21
N ARG A 54 12.83 -4.79 3.54
CA ARG A 54 12.02 -5.68 4.38
C ARG A 54 11.20 -4.86 5.37
N PRO A 55 9.86 -4.96 5.35
CA PRO A 55 9.02 -4.42 6.41
C PRO A 55 9.50 -4.94 7.77
N SER A 56 9.72 -4.04 8.73
CA SER A 56 10.17 -4.41 10.08
C SER A 56 9.01 -4.75 11.01
N LYS A 57 7.82 -4.21 10.74
CA LYS A 57 6.62 -4.44 11.55
C LYS A 57 5.86 -5.70 11.19
N LEU A 58 6.17 -6.34 10.06
CA LEU A 58 5.54 -7.59 9.63
C LEU A 58 6.55 -8.73 9.67
N SER A 59 6.13 -9.83 10.29
CA SER A 59 6.96 -11.02 10.43
C SER A 59 6.18 -12.27 10.05
N ARG A 60 6.90 -13.28 9.56
CA ARG A 60 6.31 -14.58 9.31
C ARG A 60 5.78 -15.14 10.63
N PHE A 61 4.63 -15.79 10.53
CA PHE A 61 3.83 -16.32 11.62
C PHE A 61 3.12 -15.29 12.52
N MET A 62 3.21 -13.99 12.20
CA MET A 62 2.45 -12.96 12.92
C MET A 62 0.95 -13.31 12.94
N PRO A 63 0.27 -13.22 14.10
CA PRO A 63 -1.18 -13.42 14.18
C PRO A 63 -1.93 -12.46 13.26
N ARG A 64 -3.00 -12.95 12.62
CA ARG A 64 -3.80 -12.18 11.68
C ARG A 64 -4.21 -10.83 12.21
N GLU A 65 -4.78 -10.77 13.41
CA GLU A 65 -5.24 -9.53 14.02
C GLU A 65 -4.10 -8.50 14.12
N GLN A 66 -2.92 -8.92 14.58
CA GLN A 66 -1.75 -8.04 14.68
C GLN A 66 -1.30 -7.54 13.31
N ALA A 67 -1.22 -8.44 12.32
CA ALA A 67 -0.79 -8.09 10.97
C ALA A 67 -1.78 -7.14 10.29
N GLU A 68 -3.08 -7.37 10.44
CA GLU A 68 -4.13 -6.53 9.87
C GLU A 68 -4.21 -5.15 10.54
N ASN A 69 -3.94 -5.07 11.85
CA ASN A 69 -3.94 -3.82 12.60
C ASN A 69 -2.81 -2.86 12.19
N LEU A 70 -1.86 -3.29 11.35
CA LEU A 70 -0.86 -2.41 10.77
C LEU A 70 -1.39 -1.59 9.60
N PHE A 71 -2.44 -2.05 8.91
CA PHE A 71 -2.95 -1.42 7.70
C PHE A 71 -4.17 -0.50 7.98
N GLN A 72 -4.09 0.32 9.03
CA GLN A 72 -5.23 1.16 9.46
C GLN A 72 -5.53 2.30 8.50
N THR A 73 -4.51 2.75 7.77
CA THR A 73 -4.61 3.83 6.79
C THR A 73 -5.16 3.37 5.43
N ALA A 74 -5.41 2.05 5.26
CA ALA A 74 -5.99 1.52 4.05
C ALA A 74 -7.43 2.02 3.86
N ILE A 75 -7.76 2.40 2.63
CA ILE A 75 -9.09 2.93 2.27
C ILE A 75 -10.15 1.82 2.35
N ARG A 76 -9.73 0.58 2.06
CA ARG A 76 -10.60 -0.58 2.07
C ARG A 76 -9.83 -1.79 2.56
N LYS A 77 -10.51 -2.61 3.35
CA LYS A 77 -10.08 -3.92 3.82
C LYS A 77 -11.11 -4.97 3.37
N GLU A 78 -10.64 -6.10 2.86
CA GLU A 78 -11.47 -7.26 2.58
C GLU A 78 -10.84 -8.51 3.19
N CYS A 79 -11.67 -9.36 3.81
CA CYS A 79 -11.20 -10.58 4.48
C CYS A 79 -11.81 -11.81 3.83
N PHE A 80 -10.96 -12.73 3.37
CA PHE A 80 -11.38 -13.96 2.67
C PHE A 80 -10.64 -15.18 3.22
N LYS A 81 -11.25 -15.94 4.14
CA LYS A 81 -10.64 -17.16 4.74
C LYS A 81 -9.14 -16.95 5.08
N GLN A 82 -8.23 -17.42 4.22
CA GLN A 82 -6.77 -17.34 4.37
C GLN A 82 -6.13 -16.06 3.82
N HIS A 83 -6.90 -15.08 3.37
CA HIS A 83 -6.39 -13.85 2.78
C HIS A 83 -7.03 -12.62 3.40
N SER A 84 -6.26 -11.52 3.41
CA SER A 84 -6.77 -10.17 3.64
C SER A 84 -6.19 -9.23 2.59
N LEU A 85 -7.07 -8.43 1.98
CA LEU A 85 -6.72 -7.44 0.97
C LEU A 85 -6.85 -6.04 1.54
N PHE A 86 -5.85 -5.19 1.28
CA PHE A 86 -5.83 -3.79 1.71
C PHE A 86 -5.55 -2.90 0.51
N PHE A 87 -6.42 -1.92 0.29
CA PHE A 87 -6.37 -1.03 -0.88
C PHE A 87 -5.94 0.37 -0.48
N TYR A 88 -4.98 0.91 -1.23
CA TYR A 88 -4.47 2.27 -1.10
C TYR A 88 -4.60 3.00 -2.43
N HIS A 89 -4.92 4.28 -2.37
CA HIS A 89 -5.00 5.15 -3.55
C HIS A 89 -3.97 6.26 -3.40
N PHE A 90 -3.07 6.40 -4.36
CA PHE A 90 -1.99 7.39 -4.34
C PHE A 90 -2.18 8.39 -5.47
N ASN A 91 -1.50 9.53 -5.37
CA ASN A 91 -1.35 10.44 -6.49
C ASN A 91 -0.40 9.82 -7.53
N GLY A 92 -0.94 8.96 -8.40
CA GLY A 92 -0.19 8.18 -9.38
C GLY A 92 -0.77 6.79 -9.70
N GLY A 93 -1.67 6.28 -8.86
CA GLY A 93 -2.29 4.97 -9.05
C GLY A 93 -2.92 4.40 -7.80
N TRP A 94 -3.22 3.10 -7.82
CA TRP A 94 -3.75 2.35 -6.68
C TRP A 94 -2.84 1.16 -6.41
N MET A 95 -2.70 0.76 -5.16
CA MET A 95 -1.93 -0.42 -4.77
C MET A 95 -2.78 -1.32 -3.87
N GLU A 96 -2.63 -2.62 -4.04
CA GLU A 96 -3.26 -3.65 -3.19
C GLU A 96 -2.18 -4.45 -2.48
N PHE A 97 -2.26 -4.53 -1.15
CA PHE A 97 -1.54 -5.51 -0.35
C PHE A 97 -2.42 -6.74 -0.12
N MET A 98 -1.87 -7.92 -0.36
CA MET A 98 -2.50 -9.19 -0.05
C MET A 98 -1.69 -9.91 1.01
N LEU A 99 -2.24 -10.03 2.22
CA LEU A 99 -1.68 -10.86 3.28
C LEU A 99 -2.24 -12.26 3.13
N GLN A 100 -1.35 -13.26 3.09
CA GLN A 100 -1.71 -14.67 3.05
C GLN A 100 -1.42 -15.33 4.39
N PHE A 101 -2.40 -16.03 4.95
CA PHE A 101 -2.37 -16.69 6.24
C PHE A 101 -2.45 -18.22 6.08
N ASP A 102 -1.97 -18.95 7.08
CA ASP A 102 -2.22 -20.39 7.19
C ASP A 102 -3.59 -20.69 7.84
N GLU A 103 -3.90 -21.98 7.99
CA GLU A 103 -5.12 -22.47 8.66
C GLU A 103 -5.25 -22.04 10.12
N LYS A 104 -4.13 -21.66 10.76
CA LYS A 104 -4.09 -21.14 12.13
C LYS A 104 -4.11 -19.61 12.18
N ALA A 105 -4.49 -18.95 11.06
CA ALA A 105 -4.53 -17.50 10.92
C ALA A 105 -3.18 -16.80 11.21
N ARG A 106 -2.07 -17.44 10.82
CA ARG A 106 -0.72 -16.87 10.96
C ARG A 106 -0.16 -16.44 9.61
N LEU A 107 0.41 -15.25 9.55
CA LEU A 107 0.93 -14.63 8.33
C LEU A 107 2.03 -15.49 7.71
N ARG A 108 1.96 -15.75 6.41
CA ARG A 108 2.95 -16.56 5.68
C ARG A 108 3.70 -15.76 4.63
N ARG A 109 2.96 -14.95 3.89
CA ARG A 109 3.44 -14.20 2.73
C ARG A 109 2.67 -12.89 2.60
N ILE A 110 3.31 -11.91 1.98
CA ILE A 110 2.70 -10.64 1.62
C ILE A 110 2.97 -10.41 0.15
N TYR A 111 1.95 -10.00 -0.58
CA TYR A 111 2.08 -9.65 -1.98
C TYR A 111 1.61 -8.24 -2.23
N ILE A 112 2.22 -7.61 -3.22
CA ILE A 112 1.77 -6.34 -3.79
C ILE A 112 1.20 -6.62 -5.16
N LYS A 113 0.07 -5.99 -5.45
CA LYS A 113 -0.49 -5.89 -6.81
C LYS A 113 -0.61 -4.42 -7.16
N HIS A 114 -0.10 -4.08 -8.34
CA HIS A 114 -0.14 -2.75 -8.93
C HIS A 114 -0.26 -2.89 -10.45
N LYS A 115 -0.89 -1.92 -11.14
CA LYS A 115 -1.07 -1.97 -12.61
C LYS A 115 0.26 -2.05 -13.39
N ASP A 116 1.32 -1.44 -12.84
CA ASP A 116 2.64 -1.39 -13.48
C ASP A 116 3.48 -2.64 -13.16
N LEU A 117 3.00 -3.51 -12.24
CA LEU A 117 3.58 -4.82 -12.00
C LEU A 117 2.87 -5.85 -12.89
N LYS A 118 3.64 -6.52 -13.75
CA LYS A 118 3.12 -7.57 -14.65
C LYS A 118 2.42 -8.72 -13.91
N GLN A 119 2.78 -8.93 -12.65
CA GLN A 119 2.26 -9.97 -11.77
C GLN A 119 2.27 -9.50 -10.31
N LYS A 120 1.64 -10.27 -9.42
CA LYS A 120 1.76 -10.06 -7.98
C LYS A 120 3.23 -10.25 -7.56
N TYR A 121 3.75 -9.33 -6.75
CA TYR A 121 5.13 -9.36 -6.26
C TYR A 121 5.16 -9.73 -4.78
N GLU A 122 5.90 -10.76 -4.40
CA GLU A 122 6.05 -11.16 -3.00
C GLU A 122 7.07 -10.26 -2.28
N ILE A 123 6.67 -9.65 -1.17
CA ILE A 123 7.57 -8.89 -0.31
C ILE A 123 8.23 -9.86 0.69
N SER A 124 9.55 -9.73 0.84
CA SER A 124 10.27 -10.45 1.89
C SER A 124 9.94 -9.87 3.26
N ILE A 125 9.40 -10.71 4.15
CA ILE A 125 9.17 -10.38 5.56
C ILE A 125 10.16 -11.11 6.46
N SER A 126 10.38 -10.55 7.66
CA SER A 126 11.31 -11.10 8.65
C SER A 126 10.82 -12.42 9.26
#